data_AF-A0A7C7V6V5-F1
#
_entry.id   AF-A0A7C7V6V5-F1
#
_cell.length_a   1.000
_cell.length_b   1.000
_cell.length_c   1.000
_cell.angle_alpha   90.00
_cell.angle_beta   90.00
_cell.angle_gamma   90.00
#
_symmetry.space_group_name_H-M   'P 1'
#
loop_
_entity.id
_entity.type
_entity.pdbx_description
1 polymer ?
#
loop_
_entity_poly.entity_id
_entity_poly.type
_entity_poly.pdbx_seq_one_letter_code
_entity_poly.pdbx_strand_id
1 'polypeptide(L)'
;MNKLRLRRIFAPDGRTVIVALDHAVYFGPLAGLERPGKVIEQVVAAGADAVLTTAGVAARFGERLGRAGLILRADGGGTVRDPQPAGPRPILSIERALRLGADGLACMGMIGSPHESASLQLLSELVDECGRW
;
A
#
# COMPACT_ATOMS: atom_id res chain seq x y z
N MET A 1 6.63 -15.05 10.21
CA MET A 1 5.68 -13.90 10.20
C MET A 1 6.08 -12.92 11.30
N ASN A 2 6.48 -11.69 10.95
CA ASN A 2 7.06 -10.72 11.88
C ASN A 2 5.98 -10.12 12.80
N LYS A 3 5.91 -10.60 14.04
CA LYS A 3 4.92 -10.15 15.04
C LYS A 3 5.09 -8.69 15.46
N LEU A 4 6.25 -8.06 15.24
CA LEU A 4 6.50 -6.68 15.65
C LEU A 4 5.82 -5.67 14.71
N ARG A 5 5.92 -5.87 13.38
CA ARG A 5 5.26 -5.00 12.39
C ARG A 5 3.73 -5.11 12.45
N LEU A 6 3.22 -6.32 12.66
CA LEU A 6 1.77 -6.54 12.79
C LEU A 6 1.15 -5.78 13.98
N ARG A 7 1.89 -5.53 15.07
CA ARG A 7 1.42 -4.72 16.22
C ARG A 7 1.21 -3.24 15.89
N ARG A 8 1.72 -2.77 14.74
CA ARG A 8 1.45 -1.41 14.24
C ARG A 8 0.23 -1.36 13.33
N ILE A 9 -0.19 -2.49 12.77
CA ILE A 9 -1.38 -2.59 11.90
C ILE A 9 -2.62 -3.00 12.70
N PHE A 10 -2.48 -3.88 13.69
CA PHE A 10 -3.58 -4.36 14.52
C PHE A 10 -3.58 -3.67 15.88
N ALA A 11 -4.76 -3.24 16.31
CA ALA A 11 -5.03 -2.72 17.64
C ALA A 11 -4.90 -3.83 18.72
N PRO A 12 -4.80 -3.46 20.02
CA PRO A 12 -4.65 -4.43 21.11
C PRO A 12 -5.79 -5.46 21.23
N ASP A 13 -6.98 -5.15 20.71
CA ASP A 13 -8.14 -6.06 20.67
C ASP A 13 -8.07 -7.07 19.51
N GLY A 14 -7.00 -7.02 18.70
CA GLY A 14 -6.78 -7.87 17.54
C GLY A 14 -7.55 -7.43 16.29
N ARG A 15 -8.21 -6.27 16.30
CA ARG A 15 -8.92 -5.71 15.14
C ARG A 15 -8.06 -4.64 14.45
N THR A 16 -8.48 -4.22 13.26
CA THR A 16 -7.79 -3.17 12.51
C THR A 16 -8.77 -2.39 11.64
N VAL A 17 -8.57 -1.08 11.57
CA VAL A 17 -9.16 -0.21 10.55
C VAL A 17 -8.03 0.33 9.68
N ILE A 18 -8.03 -0.09 8.42
CA ILE A 18 -7.04 0.33 7.42
C ILE A 18 -7.70 1.27 6.42
N VAL A 19 -7.18 2.47 6.25
CA VAL A 19 -7.66 3.41 5.24
C VAL A 19 -6.76 3.38 4.01
N ALA A 20 -7.34 3.06 2.85
CA ALA A 20 -6.65 3.00 1.57
C ALA A 20 -6.66 4.35 0.83
N LEU A 21 -5.48 4.91 0.58
CA LEU A 21 -5.22 6.22 -0.03
C LEU A 21 -4.31 6.13 -1.26
N ASP A 22 -4.16 4.96 -1.85
CA ASP A 22 -3.26 4.67 -2.97
C ASP A 22 -3.93 4.77 -4.35
N HIS A 23 -5.27 4.88 -4.40
CA HIS A 23 -6.09 4.95 -5.62
C HIS A 23 -5.61 5.94 -6.69
N ALA A 24 -5.00 7.05 -6.29
CA ALA A 24 -4.47 8.05 -7.22
C ALA A 24 -3.38 7.49 -8.15
N VAL A 25 -2.74 6.35 -7.79
CA VAL A 25 -1.80 5.64 -8.67
C VAL A 25 -2.46 5.17 -9.97
N TYR A 26 -3.75 4.81 -9.92
CA TYR A 26 -4.49 4.28 -11.05
C TYR A 26 -5.40 5.34 -11.70
N PHE A 27 -6.09 6.13 -10.88
CA PHE A 27 -7.06 7.12 -11.35
C PHE A 27 -6.46 8.51 -11.64
N GLY A 28 -5.25 8.80 -11.17
CA GLY A 28 -4.69 10.15 -11.15
C GLY A 28 -5.25 11.00 -9.99
N PRO A 29 -5.13 12.34 -10.05
CA PRO A 29 -5.65 13.23 -9.01
C PRO A 29 -7.16 13.03 -8.81
N LEU A 30 -7.54 12.53 -7.63
CA LEU A 30 -8.93 12.29 -7.25
C LEU A 30 -9.42 13.37 -6.29
N ALA A 31 -10.71 13.70 -6.40
CA ALA A 31 -11.38 14.58 -5.45
C ALA A 31 -11.24 14.03 -4.02
N GLY A 32 -10.80 14.87 -3.09
CA GLY A 32 -10.52 14.49 -1.70
C GLY A 32 -9.13 13.91 -1.43
N LEU A 33 -8.33 13.57 -2.45
CA LEU A 33 -6.93 13.11 -2.32
C LEU A 33 -5.89 14.12 -2.84
N GLU A 34 -6.31 15.35 -3.13
CA GLU A 34 -5.43 16.40 -3.66
C GLU A 34 -4.38 16.86 -2.64
N ARG A 35 -4.67 16.64 -1.34
CA ARG A 35 -3.80 17.00 -0.22
C ARG A 35 -3.53 15.77 0.66
N PRO A 36 -2.79 14.76 0.17
CA PRO A 36 -2.67 13.46 0.83
C PRO A 36 -2.14 13.56 2.26
N GLY A 37 -1.21 14.50 2.54
CA GLY A 37 -0.72 14.73 3.90
C GLY A 37 -1.81 15.16 4.89
N LYS A 38 -2.78 16.00 4.47
CA LYS A 38 -3.91 16.40 5.32
C LYS A 38 -4.88 15.23 5.52
N VAL A 39 -5.13 14.46 4.47
CA VAL A 39 -6.02 13.29 4.55
C VAL A 39 -5.44 12.27 5.53
N ILE A 40 -4.13 11.99 5.46
CA ILE A 40 -3.43 11.11 6.42
C ILE A 40 -3.66 11.61 7.86
N GLU A 41 -3.42 12.89 8.14
CA GLU A 41 -3.64 13.46 9.48
C GLU A 41 -5.09 13.27 9.95
N GLN A 42 -6.06 13.53 9.07
CA GLN A 42 -7.48 13.40 9.40
C GLN A 42 -7.87 11.96 9.73
N VAL A 43 -7.45 10.99 8.92
CA VAL A 43 -7.83 9.59 9.13
C VAL A 43 -7.12 8.96 10.32
N VAL A 44 -5.88 9.34 10.58
CA VAL A 44 -5.15 8.94 11.79
C VAL A 44 -5.81 9.55 13.03
N ALA A 45 -6.18 10.84 12.99
CA ALA A 45 -6.90 11.48 14.09
C ALA A 45 -8.29 10.86 14.34
N ALA A 46 -8.93 10.33 13.29
CA ALA A 46 -10.19 9.59 13.39
C ALA A 46 -10.03 8.15 13.91
N GLY A 47 -8.81 7.69 14.17
CA GLY A 47 -8.54 6.38 14.77
C GLY A 47 -8.21 5.27 13.79
N ALA A 48 -7.78 5.57 12.55
CA ALA A 48 -7.25 4.54 11.66
C ALA A 48 -5.98 3.91 12.25
N ASP A 49 -5.94 2.58 12.32
CA ASP A 49 -4.79 1.82 12.82
C ASP A 49 -3.65 1.80 11.82
N ALA A 50 -3.97 1.78 10.52
CA ALA A 50 -2.98 1.82 9.45
C ALA A 50 -3.50 2.56 8.22
N VAL A 51 -2.55 3.02 7.40
CA VAL A 51 -2.82 3.63 6.09
C VAL A 51 -2.11 2.83 5.01
N LEU A 52 -2.87 2.47 3.97
CA LEU A 52 -2.32 1.98 2.71
C LEU A 52 -2.11 3.16 1.77
N THR A 53 -0.88 3.38 1.32
CA THR A 53 -0.57 4.47 0.39
C THR A 53 0.57 4.12 -0.57
N THR A 54 0.98 5.07 -1.42
CA THR A 54 2.09 4.90 -2.36
C THR A 54 3.43 5.25 -1.70
N ALA A 55 4.52 4.68 -2.21
CA ALA A 55 5.87 5.02 -1.75
C ALA A 55 6.20 6.52 -1.87
N GLY A 56 5.65 7.21 -2.88
CA GLY A 56 5.84 8.66 -3.05
C GLY A 56 5.14 9.49 -1.96
N VAL A 57 3.89 9.13 -1.64
CA VAL A 57 3.15 9.78 -0.55
C VAL A 57 3.83 9.51 0.79
N ALA A 58 4.23 8.27 1.05
CA ALA A 58 4.93 7.91 2.28
C ALA A 58 6.29 8.62 2.43
N ALA A 59 7.09 8.69 1.36
CA ALA A 59 8.36 9.41 1.39
C ALA A 59 8.21 10.90 1.72
N ARG A 60 7.09 11.51 1.32
CA ARG A 60 6.84 12.94 1.52
C ARG A 60 6.12 13.26 2.83
N PHE A 61 5.24 12.36 3.29
CA PHE A 61 4.29 12.64 4.37
C PHE A 61 4.27 11.56 5.47
N GLY A 62 5.17 10.58 5.44
CA GLY A 62 5.16 9.44 6.36
C GLY A 62 5.20 9.83 7.84
N GLU A 63 5.89 10.92 8.19
CA GLU A 63 5.92 11.47 9.55
C GLU A 63 4.50 11.77 10.10
N ARG A 64 3.54 12.06 9.23
CA ARG A 64 2.14 12.38 9.60
C ARG A 64 1.34 11.16 10.03
N LEU A 65 1.85 9.94 9.83
CA LEU A 65 1.22 8.71 10.30
C LEU A 65 1.30 8.57 11.82
N GLY A 66 2.28 9.22 12.46
CA GLY A 66 2.53 9.09 13.89
C GLY A 66 2.72 7.62 14.29
N ARG A 67 1.74 7.07 15.01
CA ARG A 67 1.77 5.68 15.49
C ARG A 67 1.07 4.68 14.57
N ALA A 68 0.32 5.15 13.57
CA ALA A 68 -0.38 4.27 12.65
C ALA A 68 0.62 3.43 11.83
N GLY A 69 0.18 2.23 11.45
CA GLY A 69 0.91 1.34 10.57
C GLY A 69 1.02 1.89 9.15
N LEU A 70 2.15 1.64 8.49
CA LEU A 70 2.37 2.01 7.10
C LEU A 70 2.29 0.78 6.19
N ILE A 71 1.31 0.75 5.29
CA ILE A 71 1.22 -0.26 4.23
C ILE A 71 1.51 0.41 2.89
N LEU A 72 2.41 -0.16 2.09
CA LEU A 72 2.76 0.39 0.79
C LEU A 72 2.22 -0.47 -0.36
N ARG A 73 1.63 0.20 -1.35
CA ARG A 73 1.33 -0.41 -2.65
C ARG A 73 2.64 -0.83 -3.33
N ALA A 74 2.79 -2.13 -3.57
CA ALA A 74 3.99 -2.73 -4.16
C ALA A 74 3.88 -2.94 -5.67
N ASP A 75 2.66 -2.98 -6.21
CA ASP A 75 2.37 -3.21 -7.61
C ASP A 75 1.54 -2.09 -8.26
N GLY A 76 1.53 -2.04 -9.59
CA GLY A 76 0.80 -1.03 -10.36
C GLY A 76 1.36 -0.84 -11.75
N GLY A 77 1.46 0.40 -12.22
CA GLY A 77 2.01 0.74 -13.53
C GLY A 77 0.97 0.87 -14.65
N GLY A 78 -0.29 0.47 -14.40
CA GLY A 78 -1.44 0.80 -15.25
C GLY A 78 -2.20 2.01 -14.72
N THR A 79 -2.92 2.70 -15.60
CA THR A 79 -3.87 3.78 -15.23
C THR A 79 -5.16 3.64 -16.03
N VAL A 80 -6.22 4.32 -15.59
CA VAL A 80 -7.48 4.42 -16.36
C VAL A 80 -7.33 5.05 -17.74
N ARG A 81 -6.18 5.67 -18.05
CA ARG A 81 -5.91 6.32 -19.33
C ARG A 81 -5.39 5.36 -20.40
N ASP A 82 -4.97 4.17 -19.99
CA ASP A 82 -4.49 3.15 -20.91
C ASP A 82 -5.71 2.40 -21.51
N PRO A 83 -5.94 2.46 -22.84
CA PRO A 83 -7.03 1.73 -23.48
C PRO A 83 -6.81 0.22 -23.46
N GLN A 84 -5.58 -0.25 -23.21
CA GLN A 84 -5.23 -1.66 -23.03
C GLN A 84 -4.36 -1.81 -21.78
N PRO A 85 -4.94 -1.65 -20.57
CA PRO A 85 -4.16 -1.62 -19.34
C PRO A 85 -3.23 -2.82 -19.26
N ALA A 86 -1.93 -2.55 -19.23
CA ALA A 86 -0.97 -3.55 -18.82
C ALA A 86 -1.34 -4.07 -17.42
N GLY A 87 -1.25 -5.38 -17.22
CA GLY A 87 -1.45 -5.97 -15.90
C GLY A 87 -0.47 -5.38 -14.87
N PRO A 88 -0.76 -5.52 -13.57
CA PRO A 88 0.09 -4.97 -12.53
C PRO A 88 1.53 -5.46 -12.67
N ARG A 89 2.45 -4.55 -12.40
CA ARG A 89 3.91 -4.75 -12.38
C ARG A 89 4.45 -4.35 -11.02
N PRO A 90 5.57 -4.93 -10.56
CA PRO A 90 6.25 -4.43 -9.37
C PRO A 90 6.69 -2.98 -9.59
N ILE A 91 6.36 -2.12 -8.63
CA ILE A 91 6.73 -0.69 -8.64
C ILE A 91 7.55 -0.28 -7.41
N LEU A 92 7.80 -1.21 -6.48
CA LEU A 92 8.50 -0.98 -5.23
C LEU A 92 9.29 -2.22 -4.80
N SER A 93 10.60 -2.08 -4.62
CA SER A 93 11.47 -3.09 -3.99
C SER A 93 11.26 -3.15 -2.47
N ILE A 94 11.45 -4.32 -1.86
CA ILE A 94 11.33 -4.47 -0.39
C ILE A 94 12.31 -3.59 0.37
N GLU A 95 13.55 -3.45 -0.06
CA GLU A 95 14.55 -2.65 0.64
C GLU A 95 14.12 -1.18 0.71
N ARG A 96 13.52 -0.66 -0.37
CA ARG A 96 12.96 0.68 -0.39
C ARG A 96 11.75 0.79 0.54
N ALA A 97 10.88 -0.21 0.57
CA ALA A 97 9.75 -0.23 1.50
C ALA A 97 10.22 -0.21 2.97
N LEU A 98 11.23 -1.02 3.29
CA LEU A 98 11.84 -1.07 4.62
C LEU A 98 12.49 0.25 5.01
N ARG A 99 13.20 0.91 4.08
CA ARG A 99 13.77 2.26 4.30
C ARG A 99 12.72 3.32 4.58
N LEU A 100 11.53 3.17 4.00
CA LEU A 100 10.38 4.04 4.26
C LEU A 100 9.62 3.68 5.55
N GLY A 101 10.05 2.65 6.27
CA GLY A 101 9.41 2.21 7.51
C GLY A 101 8.10 1.45 7.31
N ALA A 102 7.93 0.77 6.17
CA ALA A 102 6.73 -0.01 5.91
C ALA A 102 6.56 -1.16 6.92
N ASP A 103 5.33 -1.32 7.40
CA ASP A 103 4.87 -2.40 8.26
C ASP A 103 4.24 -3.54 7.46
N GLY A 104 3.80 -3.26 6.22
CA GLY A 104 3.25 -4.23 5.29
C GLY A 104 3.29 -3.75 3.84
N LEU A 105 3.05 -4.67 2.92
CA LEU A 105 2.92 -4.39 1.49
C LEU A 105 1.58 -4.89 0.96
N ALA A 106 1.03 -4.17 0.00
CA ALA A 106 -0.18 -4.54 -0.73
C ALA A 106 0.14 -4.83 -2.20
N CYS A 107 -0.33 -5.96 -2.68
CA CYS A 107 -0.24 -6.40 -4.08
C CYS A 107 -1.64 -6.83 -4.55
N MET A 108 -2.00 -6.54 -5.79
CA MET A 108 -3.25 -7.00 -6.39
C MET A 108 -3.09 -8.41 -6.97
N GLY A 109 -4.01 -9.30 -6.62
CA GLY A 109 -4.26 -10.54 -7.36
C GLY A 109 -5.49 -10.36 -8.25
N MET A 110 -5.29 -10.25 -9.56
CA MET A 110 -6.34 -9.89 -10.52
C MET A 110 -7.06 -11.14 -11.06
N ILE A 111 -7.74 -11.85 -10.18
CA ILE A 111 -8.50 -13.07 -10.50
C ILE A 111 -9.58 -12.76 -11.54
N GLY A 112 -9.69 -13.60 -12.57
CA GLY A 112 -10.62 -13.47 -13.69
C GLY A 112 -10.20 -12.44 -14.74
N SER A 113 -9.06 -11.76 -14.58
CA SER A 113 -8.56 -10.82 -15.59
C SER A 113 -7.70 -11.52 -16.65
N PRO A 114 -7.51 -10.91 -17.84
CA PRO A 114 -6.52 -11.37 -18.81
C PRO A 114 -5.08 -11.45 -18.27
N HIS A 115 -4.81 -10.79 -17.14
CA HIS A 115 -3.50 -10.73 -16.49
C HIS A 115 -3.44 -11.56 -15.20
N GLU A 116 -4.42 -12.44 -14.95
CA GLU A 116 -4.53 -13.23 -13.71
C GLU A 116 -3.23 -13.95 -13.39
N SER A 117 -2.74 -14.80 -14.30
CA SER A 117 -1.53 -15.61 -14.09
C SER A 117 -0.31 -14.74 -13.71
N ALA A 118 -0.09 -13.64 -14.43
CA ALA A 118 1.01 -12.73 -14.13
C ALA A 118 0.85 -12.02 -12.78
N SER A 119 -0.37 -11.58 -12.43
CA SER A 119 -0.63 -10.91 -11.15
C SER A 119 -0.49 -11.86 -9.95
N LEU A 120 -0.92 -13.12 -10.09
CA LEU A 120 -0.78 -14.13 -9.05
C LEU A 120 0.66 -14.59 -8.89
N GLN A 121 1.42 -14.67 -10.00
CA GLN A 121 2.85 -14.92 -9.95
C GLN A 121 3.57 -13.80 -9.19
N LEU A 122 3.30 -12.53 -9.52
CA LEU A 122 3.86 -11.38 -8.81
C LEU A 122 3.53 -11.42 -7.31
N LEU A 123 2.28 -11.75 -6.96
CA LEU A 123 1.87 -11.89 -5.57
C LEU A 123 2.69 -12.98 -4.85
N SER A 124 2.89 -14.14 -5.49
CA SER A 124 3.69 -15.23 -4.93
C SER A 124 5.15 -14.83 -4.72
N GLU A 125 5.77 -14.22 -5.72
CA GLU A 125 7.15 -13.75 -5.65
C GLU A 125 7.33 -12.71 -4.52
N LEU A 126 6.38 -11.79 -4.38
CA LEU A 126 6.39 -10.79 -3.33
C LEU A 126 6.26 -11.41 -1.94
N VAL A 127 5.42 -12.43 -1.78
CA VAL A 127 5.26 -13.17 -0.51
C VAL A 127 6.57 -13.85 -0.11
N ASP A 128 7.21 -14.55 -1.05
CA ASP A 128 8.49 -15.22 -0.82
C ASP A 128 9.60 -14.22 -0.47
N GLU A 129 9.61 -13.05 -1.12
CA GLU A 129 10.55 -11.98 -0.84
C GLU A 129 10.31 -11.34 0.53
N CYS A 130 9.07 -11.02 0.88
CA CYS A 130 8.73 -10.51 2.20
C CYS A 130 9.08 -11.50 3.32
N GLY A 131 9.00 -12.81 3.03
CA GLY A 131 9.36 -13.87 3.98
C GLY A 131 10.82 -13.88 4.41
N ARG A 132 11.71 -13.17 3.70
CA ARG A 132 13.14 -13.03 4.04
C ARG A 132 13.42 -11.96 5.11
N TRP A 133 12.42 -11.18 5.54
CA TRP A 133 12.56 -9.99 6.40
C TRP A 133 11.61 -9.97 7.62
#